data_AF-B2Y8A8-F1
#
_entry.id   AF-B2Y8A8-F1
#
_cell.length_a   1.000
_cell.length_b   1.000
_cell.length_c   1.000
_cell.angle_alpha   90.00
_cell.angle_beta   90.00
_cell.angle_gamma   90.00
#
_symmetry.space_group_name_H-M   'P 1'
#
loop_
_entity.id
_entity.type
_entity.pdbx_description
1 polymer ?
#
loop_
_entity_poly.entity_id
_entity_poly.type
_entity_poly.pdbx_seq_one_letter_code
_entity_poly.pdbx_strand_id
1 'polypeptide(L)'
;MSASQSAVRSRAEAVKVSRTFDYMILFTAFFVILGGYHIHYMLTGGDWDFWADWKDRRLWVTVAPVVSITFPAAVQACLWWGYRIPWGATVCVLGLLLGEWVNRYFNFWGWTYFPVNFCFPSNLVPGAILLDCILLLSGSMTLTAVLGGLGWGLIFYPGNWPIIAPLHLPVEYNGMMMTLADIQGYHYVRTGTPEYIRMIEKGTLRTF
;
A
#
# COMPACT_ATOMS: atom_id res chain seq x y z
N MET A 1 -34.82 18.75 -39.95
CA MET A 1 -34.57 18.81 -38.50
C MET A 1 -34.52 17.38 -37.98
N SER A 2 -33.33 16.85 -37.71
CA SER A 2 -33.18 15.51 -37.13
C SER A 2 -33.60 15.60 -35.65
N ALA A 3 -34.79 15.11 -35.30
CA ALA A 3 -35.14 14.91 -33.91
C ALA A 3 -34.17 13.89 -33.32
N SER A 4 -33.33 14.30 -32.37
CA SER A 4 -32.41 13.38 -31.71
C SER A 4 -33.22 12.31 -30.98
N GLN A 5 -33.04 11.05 -31.37
CA GLN A 5 -33.62 9.92 -30.66
C GLN A 5 -32.88 9.76 -29.32
N SER A 6 -33.60 9.82 -28.21
CA SER A 6 -33.04 9.75 -26.86
C SER A 6 -33.03 8.32 -26.33
N ALA A 7 -31.93 7.92 -25.69
CA ALA A 7 -31.82 6.64 -24.98
C ALA A 7 -32.65 6.60 -23.67
N VAL A 8 -33.12 7.76 -23.20
CA VAL A 8 -33.89 7.92 -21.96
C VAL A 8 -35.16 8.74 -22.19
N ARG A 9 -36.19 8.52 -21.36
CA ARG A 9 -37.51 9.12 -21.50
C ARG A 9 -37.66 10.43 -20.71
N SER A 10 -36.76 10.71 -19.76
CA SER A 10 -36.77 11.94 -18.98
C SER A 10 -35.37 12.38 -18.53
N ARG A 11 -35.24 13.66 -18.15
CA ARG A 11 -34.00 14.19 -17.54
C ARG A 11 -33.65 13.50 -16.23
N ALA A 12 -34.65 13.16 -15.41
CA ALA A 12 -34.44 12.46 -14.15
C ALA A 12 -33.88 11.04 -14.39
N GLU A 13 -34.40 10.35 -15.40
CA GLU A 13 -33.88 9.04 -15.82
C GLU A 13 -32.44 9.13 -16.33
N ALA A 14 -32.11 10.16 -17.11
CA ALA A 14 -30.74 10.42 -17.59
C ALA A 14 -29.74 10.51 -16.43
N VAL A 15 -30.06 11.32 -15.40
CA VAL A 15 -29.19 11.51 -14.23
C VAL A 15 -29.10 10.22 -13.41
N LYS A 16 -30.22 9.52 -13.20
CA LYS A 16 -30.25 8.27 -12.44
C LYS A 16 -29.38 7.20 -13.10
N VAL A 17 -29.50 7.02 -14.41
CA VAL A 17 -28.71 6.04 -15.17
C VAL A 17 -27.22 6.41 -15.12
N SER A 18 -26.89 7.69 -15.34
CA SER A 18 -25.51 8.17 -15.22
C SER A 18 -24.89 7.87 -13.84
N ARG A 19 -25.62 8.15 -12.75
CA ARG A 19 -25.12 7.86 -11.39
C ARG A 19 -25.03 6.36 -11.09
N THR A 20 -25.90 5.56 -11.69
CA THR A 20 -25.81 4.10 -11.58
C THR A 20 -24.51 3.60 -12.23
N PHE A 21 -24.15 4.14 -13.40
CA PHE A 21 -22.86 3.85 -14.02
C PHE A 21 -21.68 4.32 -13.18
N ASP A 22 -21.74 5.49 -12.55
CA ASP A 22 -20.68 5.95 -11.64
C ASP A 22 -20.38 4.88 -10.58
N TYR A 23 -21.41 4.32 -9.91
CA TYR A 23 -21.22 3.27 -8.91
C TYR A 23 -20.68 1.96 -9.50
N MET A 24 -21.21 1.52 -10.64
CA MET A 24 -20.75 0.29 -11.28
C MET A 24 -19.29 0.39 -11.72
N ILE A 25 -18.89 1.53 -12.30
CA ILE A 25 -17.52 1.81 -12.73
C ILE A 25 -16.60 1.88 -11.51
N LEU A 26 -16.99 2.63 -10.47
CA LEU A 26 -16.20 2.74 -9.24
C LEU A 26 -15.97 1.38 -8.58
N PHE A 27 -17.02 0.60 -8.43
CA PHE A 27 -16.94 -0.75 -7.84
C PHE A 27 -16.02 -1.65 -8.66
N THR A 28 -16.22 -1.69 -9.98
CA THR A 28 -15.43 -2.55 -10.86
C THR A 28 -13.96 -2.13 -10.87
N ALA A 29 -13.68 -0.84 -11.07
CA ALA A 29 -12.33 -0.31 -11.08
C ALA A 29 -11.62 -0.58 -9.75
N PHE A 30 -12.29 -0.38 -8.61
CA PHE A 30 -11.74 -0.63 -7.29
C PHE A 30 -11.27 -2.09 -7.13
N PHE A 31 -12.12 -3.07 -7.43
CA PHE A 31 -11.75 -4.49 -7.25
C PHE A 31 -10.74 -5.00 -8.28
N VAL A 32 -10.79 -4.51 -9.52
CA VAL A 32 -9.80 -4.86 -10.54
C VAL A 32 -8.42 -4.31 -10.17
N ILE A 33 -8.35 -3.04 -9.75
CA ILE A 33 -7.12 -2.41 -9.29
C ILE A 33 -6.62 -3.11 -8.02
N LEU A 34 -7.50 -3.39 -7.05
CA LEU A 34 -7.15 -4.12 -5.83
C LEU A 34 -6.50 -5.46 -6.17
N GLY A 35 -7.14 -6.28 -7.01
CA GLY A 35 -6.62 -7.60 -7.37
C GLY A 35 -5.26 -7.53 -8.05
N GLY A 36 -5.12 -6.68 -9.07
CA GLY A 36 -3.86 -6.51 -9.79
C GLY A 36 -2.75 -5.94 -8.92
N TYR A 37 -3.05 -4.91 -8.13
CA TYR A 37 -2.07 -4.23 -7.30
C TYR A 37 -1.62 -5.10 -6.13
N HIS A 38 -2.54 -5.81 -5.50
CA HIS A 38 -2.23 -6.72 -4.40
C HIS A 38 -1.33 -7.86 -4.87
N ILE A 39 -1.61 -8.48 -6.03
CA ILE A 39 -0.73 -9.53 -6.60
C ILE A 39 0.67 -8.97 -6.89
N HIS A 40 0.75 -7.83 -7.57
CA HIS A 40 2.02 -7.19 -7.89
C HIS A 40 2.83 -6.87 -6.62
N TYR A 41 2.20 -6.22 -5.64
CA TYR A 41 2.87 -5.84 -4.39
C TYR A 41 3.29 -7.07 -3.57
N MET A 42 2.40 -8.06 -3.46
CA MET A 42 2.66 -9.32 -2.76
C MET A 42 3.90 -10.04 -3.32
N LEU A 43 4.06 -10.07 -4.65
CA LEU A 43 5.17 -10.77 -5.31
C LEU A 43 6.49 -10.01 -5.31
N THR A 44 6.48 -8.71 -5.00
CA THR A 44 7.67 -7.84 -5.14
C THR A 44 8.13 -7.23 -3.82
N GLY A 45 7.22 -6.69 -3.02
CA GLY A 45 7.48 -6.12 -1.70
C GLY A 45 6.81 -6.85 -0.53
N GLY A 46 5.97 -7.85 -0.83
CA GLY A 46 5.11 -8.51 0.14
C GLY A 46 5.84 -9.18 1.29
N ASP A 47 7.03 -9.74 1.06
CA ASP A 47 7.77 -10.44 2.11
C ASP A 47 8.15 -9.53 3.29
N TRP A 48 8.55 -8.28 3.01
CA TRP A 48 8.78 -7.28 4.07
C TRP A 48 7.48 -6.76 4.67
N ASP A 49 6.39 -6.83 3.92
CA ASP A 49 5.09 -6.37 4.37
C ASP A 49 4.39 -7.35 5.32
N PHE A 50 4.66 -8.66 5.17
CA PHE A 50 4.05 -9.71 5.97
C PHE A 50 4.47 -9.71 7.43
N TRP A 51 5.72 -9.34 7.75
CA TRP A 51 6.28 -9.60 9.07
C TRP A 51 6.87 -8.36 9.71
N ALA A 52 6.62 -8.16 11.00
CA ALA A 52 7.19 -7.05 11.76
C ALA A 52 8.72 -7.15 11.86
N ASP A 53 9.27 -8.36 11.99
CA ASP A 53 10.72 -8.57 12.08
C ASP A 53 11.45 -8.35 10.74
N TRP A 54 10.73 -8.16 9.62
CA TRP A 54 11.33 -7.83 8.33
C TRP A 54 11.34 -6.33 8.05
N LYS A 55 10.59 -5.51 8.79
CA LYS A 55 10.45 -4.06 8.57
C LYS A 55 11.70 -3.30 9.04
N ASP A 56 12.80 -3.47 8.31
CA ASP A 56 14.12 -2.91 8.62
C ASP A 56 14.35 -1.51 8.04
N ARG A 57 15.51 -0.94 8.34
CA ARG A 57 15.84 0.44 7.97
C ARG A 57 16.40 0.59 6.55
N ARG A 58 16.77 -0.51 5.89
CA ARG A 58 17.43 -0.48 4.58
C ARG A 58 16.57 -1.05 3.48
N LEU A 59 16.17 -2.31 3.59
CA LEU A 59 15.53 -3.01 2.47
C LEU A 59 14.04 -2.72 2.41
N TRP A 60 13.32 -2.80 3.52
CA TRP A 60 11.90 -2.44 3.57
C TRP A 60 11.65 -0.98 3.16
N VAL A 61 12.43 -0.04 3.70
CA VAL A 61 12.34 1.41 3.36
C VAL A 61 12.67 1.69 1.89
N THR A 62 13.43 0.81 1.23
CA THR A 62 13.78 0.97 -0.19
C THR A 62 12.76 0.29 -1.10
N VAL A 63 12.51 -1.00 -0.86
CA VAL A 63 11.70 -1.84 -1.75
C VAL A 63 10.24 -1.40 -1.70
N ALA A 64 9.66 -1.24 -0.51
CA ALA A 64 8.23 -1.00 -0.39
C ALA A 64 7.79 0.28 -1.12
N PRO A 65 8.43 1.45 -0.97
CA PRO A 65 8.06 2.64 -1.75
C PRO A 65 8.25 2.48 -3.25
N VAL A 66 9.35 1.86 -3.69
CA VAL A 66 9.68 1.70 -5.12
C VAL A 66 8.66 0.82 -5.83
N VAL A 67 8.28 -0.31 -5.25
CA VAL A 67 7.34 -1.23 -5.91
C VAL A 67 5.90 -0.77 -5.78
N SER A 68 5.56 -0.07 -4.68
CA SER A 68 4.19 0.40 -4.42
C SER A 68 3.78 1.62 -5.25
N ILE A 69 4.69 2.48 -5.72
CA ILE A 69 4.31 3.68 -6.50
C ILE A 69 3.76 3.35 -7.90
N THR A 70 3.99 2.12 -8.39
CA THR A 70 3.67 1.67 -9.75
C THR A 70 2.21 1.83 -10.15
N PHE A 71 1.28 1.21 -9.41
CA PHE A 71 -0.16 1.30 -9.66
C PHE A 71 -0.73 2.69 -9.40
N PRO A 72 -0.40 3.40 -8.30
CA PRO A 72 -0.73 4.81 -8.12
C PRO A 72 -0.40 5.66 -9.34
N ALA A 73 0.81 5.56 -9.90
CA ALA A 73 1.21 6.32 -11.08
C ALA A 73 0.39 5.94 -12.33
N ALA A 74 0.16 4.64 -12.56
CA ALA A 74 -0.62 4.16 -13.71
C ALA A 74 -2.09 4.60 -13.65
N VAL A 75 -2.72 4.50 -12.48
CA VAL A 75 -4.12 4.89 -12.28
C VAL A 75 -4.28 6.40 -12.29
N GLN A 76 -3.34 7.17 -11.71
CA GLN A 76 -3.31 8.62 -11.84
C GLN A 76 -3.23 9.04 -13.31
N ALA A 77 -2.38 8.39 -14.13
CA ALA A 77 -2.28 8.72 -15.55
C ALA A 77 -3.61 8.57 -16.29
N CYS A 78 -4.40 7.53 -15.98
CA CYS A 78 -5.71 7.30 -16.58
C CYS A 78 -6.78 8.25 -16.04
N LEU A 79 -6.91 8.35 -14.71
CA LEU A 79 -7.98 9.09 -14.05
C LEU A 79 -7.82 10.60 -14.17
N TRP A 80 -6.60 11.12 -14.03
CA TRP A 80 -6.36 12.55 -14.06
C TRP A 80 -6.50 13.12 -15.47
N TRP A 81 -5.86 12.51 -16.46
CA TRP A 81 -5.88 13.02 -17.83
C TRP A 81 -7.16 12.67 -18.59
N GLY A 82 -7.82 11.55 -18.24
CA GLY A 82 -9.11 11.18 -18.82
C GLY A 82 -10.30 11.91 -18.19
N TYR A 83 -10.30 12.08 -16.87
CA TYR A 83 -11.51 12.48 -16.12
C TYR A 83 -11.28 13.61 -15.10
N ARG A 84 -10.05 14.13 -14.95
CA ARG A 84 -9.69 15.13 -13.93
C ARG A 84 -10.02 14.69 -12.51
N ILE A 85 -9.90 13.39 -12.26
CA ILE A 85 -10.15 12.77 -10.96
C ILE A 85 -8.84 12.73 -10.14
N PRO A 86 -8.76 13.39 -8.97
CA PRO A 86 -7.53 13.53 -8.19
C PRO A 86 -7.45 12.56 -6.99
N TRP A 87 -7.88 11.31 -7.15
CA TRP A 87 -7.81 10.29 -6.08
C TRP A 87 -7.20 8.96 -6.58
N GLY A 88 -6.37 9.03 -7.62
CA GLY A 88 -5.81 7.85 -8.29
C GLY A 88 -4.82 7.06 -7.43
N ALA A 89 -3.98 7.73 -6.66
CA ALA A 89 -3.07 7.04 -5.73
C ALA A 89 -3.83 6.47 -4.53
N THR A 90 -4.76 7.25 -4.00
CA THR A 90 -5.54 6.89 -2.81
C THR A 90 -6.41 5.66 -3.05
N VAL A 91 -7.09 5.55 -4.19
CA VAL A 91 -7.92 4.36 -4.48
C VAL A 91 -7.08 3.08 -4.61
N CYS A 92 -5.88 3.17 -5.19
CA CYS A 92 -4.95 2.05 -5.26
C CYS A 92 -4.54 1.59 -3.86
N VAL A 93 -4.07 2.52 -3.02
CA VAL A 93 -3.58 2.20 -1.68
C VAL A 93 -4.70 1.70 -0.76
N LEU A 94 -5.90 2.28 -0.83
CA LEU A 94 -7.05 1.78 -0.07
C LEU A 94 -7.45 0.38 -0.52
N GLY A 95 -7.38 0.10 -1.83
CA GLY A 95 -7.59 -1.25 -2.36
C GLY A 95 -6.58 -2.25 -1.81
N LEU A 96 -5.28 -1.92 -1.89
CA LEU A 96 -4.21 -2.76 -1.37
C LEU A 96 -4.39 -3.04 0.12
N LEU A 97 -4.56 -2.00 0.93
CA LEU A 97 -4.74 -2.13 2.37
C LEU A 97 -5.98 -2.94 2.73
N LEU A 98 -7.09 -2.78 2.00
CA LEU A 98 -8.27 -3.62 2.22
C LEU A 98 -7.94 -5.09 1.98
N GLY A 99 -7.31 -5.41 0.85
CA GLY A 99 -6.91 -6.76 0.50
C GLY A 99 -5.94 -7.38 1.52
N GLU A 100 -4.96 -6.60 1.96
CA GLU A 100 -4.00 -7.00 2.98
C GLU A 100 -4.68 -7.22 4.32
N TRP A 101 -5.41 -6.25 4.86
CA TRP A 101 -6.06 -6.38 6.17
C TRP A 101 -7.05 -7.55 6.22
N VAL A 102 -7.84 -7.77 5.16
CA VAL A 102 -8.71 -8.94 5.05
C VAL A 102 -7.88 -10.22 5.14
N ASN A 103 -6.78 -10.31 4.40
CA ASN A 103 -5.90 -11.48 4.42
C ASN A 103 -5.19 -11.68 5.78
N ARG A 104 -4.65 -10.61 6.38
CA ARG A 104 -3.94 -10.70 7.68
C ARG A 104 -4.89 -11.11 8.80
N TYR A 105 -6.09 -10.56 8.81
CA TYR A 105 -7.03 -10.84 9.88
C TYR A 105 -7.68 -12.22 9.76
N PHE A 106 -8.21 -12.57 8.59
CA PHE A 106 -8.97 -13.82 8.43
C PHE A 106 -8.08 -15.04 8.15
N ASN A 107 -6.94 -14.89 7.45
CA ASN A 107 -6.04 -16.00 7.16
C ASN A 107 -4.88 -16.07 8.16
N PHE A 108 -4.01 -15.06 8.21
CA PHE A 108 -2.80 -15.12 9.06
C PHE A 108 -3.15 -15.28 10.54
N TRP A 109 -4.09 -14.49 11.03
CA TRP A 109 -4.60 -14.65 12.39
C TRP A 109 -5.72 -15.69 12.48
N GLY A 110 -6.79 -15.54 11.70
CA GLY A 110 -7.99 -16.36 11.85
C GLY A 110 -7.82 -17.85 11.55
N TRP A 111 -6.91 -18.22 10.64
CA TRP A 111 -6.66 -19.61 10.27
C TRP A 111 -5.34 -20.16 10.79
N THR A 112 -4.27 -19.37 10.76
CA THR A 112 -2.91 -19.82 11.14
C THR A 112 -2.40 -19.24 12.46
N TYR A 113 -3.20 -18.43 13.15
CA TYR A 113 -2.97 -17.95 14.52
C TYR A 113 -1.71 -17.10 14.74
N PHE A 114 -1.17 -16.48 13.68
CA PHE A 114 -0.15 -15.45 13.83
C PHE A 114 -0.76 -14.16 14.41
N PRO A 115 -0.16 -13.57 15.46
CA PRO A 115 -0.70 -12.35 16.05
C PRO A 115 -0.79 -11.22 15.03
N VAL A 116 -1.89 -10.46 15.07
CA VAL A 116 -2.10 -9.33 14.16
C VAL A 116 -1.01 -8.26 14.32
N ASN A 117 -0.49 -8.07 15.53
CA ASN A 117 0.63 -7.16 15.79
C ASN A 117 2.00 -7.68 15.30
N PHE A 118 2.06 -8.91 14.78
CA PHE A 118 3.24 -9.45 14.09
C PHE A 118 3.08 -9.38 12.57
N CYS A 119 1.85 -9.54 12.05
CA CYS A 119 1.59 -9.63 10.62
C CYS A 119 0.89 -8.42 9.98
N PHE A 120 0.90 -7.24 10.61
CA PHE A 120 0.25 -6.03 10.09
C PHE A 120 0.95 -5.49 8.82
N PRO A 121 0.18 -4.90 7.88
CA PRO A 121 0.72 -4.32 6.65
C PRO A 121 1.39 -2.96 6.86
N SER A 122 2.17 -2.52 5.88
CA SER A 122 2.79 -1.20 5.84
C SER A 122 1.75 -0.12 5.52
N ASN A 123 1.89 1.04 6.15
CA ASN A 123 1.06 2.20 5.91
C ASN A 123 1.57 3.00 4.69
N LEU A 124 0.78 3.02 3.61
CA LEU A 124 1.07 3.77 2.38
C LEU A 124 0.16 5.00 2.20
N VAL A 125 -0.82 5.21 3.09
CA VAL A 125 -1.84 6.27 2.94
C VAL A 125 -1.22 7.69 2.89
N PRO A 126 -0.24 8.06 3.74
CA PRO A 126 0.35 9.40 3.69
C PRO A 126 0.99 9.71 2.33
N GLY A 127 1.68 8.73 1.74
CA GLY A 127 2.29 8.86 0.41
C GLY A 127 1.25 9.06 -0.69
N ALA A 128 0.14 8.30 -0.64
CA ALA A 128 -0.95 8.42 -1.61
C ALA A 128 -1.61 9.80 -1.60
N ILE A 129 -1.91 10.32 -0.41
CA ILE A 129 -2.51 11.65 -0.27
C ILE A 129 -1.55 12.72 -0.81
N LEU A 130 -0.25 12.64 -0.46
CA LEU A 130 0.75 13.59 -0.98
C LEU A 130 0.85 13.52 -2.50
N LEU A 131 0.90 12.32 -3.07
CA LEU A 131 1.01 12.12 -4.52
C LEU A 131 -0.20 12.68 -5.28
N ASP A 132 -1.42 12.43 -4.78
CA ASP A 132 -2.66 12.96 -5.35
C ASP A 132 -2.75 14.48 -5.21
N CYS A 133 -2.38 15.03 -4.05
CA CYS A 133 -2.39 16.48 -3.81
C CYS A 133 -1.39 17.23 -4.71
N ILE A 134 -0.18 16.70 -4.89
CA ILE A 134 0.83 17.31 -5.77
C ILE A 134 0.33 17.33 -7.23
N LEU A 135 -0.30 16.25 -7.69
CA LEU A 135 -0.89 16.19 -9.03
C LEU A 135 -2.05 17.18 -9.19
N LEU A 136 -2.92 17.23 -8.18
CA LEU A 136 -4.07 18.15 -8.17
C LEU A 136 -3.64 19.62 -8.22
N LEU A 137 -2.66 20.01 -7.41
CA LEU A 137 -2.22 21.40 -7.29
C LEU A 137 -1.35 21.86 -8.46
N SER A 138 -0.46 20.99 -8.96
CA SER A 138 0.45 21.35 -10.04
C SER A 138 -0.15 21.15 -11.43
N GLY A 139 -1.10 20.22 -11.57
CA GLY A 139 -1.59 19.75 -12.86
C GLY A 139 -0.51 19.18 -13.78
N SER A 140 0.67 18.84 -13.26
CA SER A 140 1.84 18.45 -14.07
C SER A 140 2.34 17.06 -13.69
N MET A 141 2.44 16.19 -14.70
CA MET A 141 3.00 14.84 -14.54
C MET A 141 4.47 14.89 -14.14
N THR A 142 5.26 15.77 -14.77
CA THR A 142 6.70 15.90 -14.49
C THR A 142 6.95 16.36 -13.06
N LEU A 143 6.17 17.34 -12.58
CA LEU A 143 6.32 17.85 -11.22
C LEU A 143 5.90 16.79 -10.20
N THR A 144 4.82 16.05 -10.48
CA THR A 144 4.37 14.92 -9.65
C THR A 144 5.40 13.79 -9.61
N ALA A 145 6.05 13.47 -10.73
CA ALA A 145 7.08 12.45 -10.77
C ALA A 145 8.29 12.81 -9.89
N VAL A 146 8.73 14.08 -9.91
CA VAL A 146 9.87 14.54 -9.12
C VAL A 146 9.46 14.75 -7.65
N LEU A 147 8.57 15.69 -7.36
CA LEU A 147 8.23 16.06 -5.99
C LEU A 147 7.34 15.00 -5.31
N GLY A 148 6.40 14.43 -6.06
CA GLY A 148 5.54 13.37 -5.55
C GLY A 148 6.29 12.05 -5.38
N GLY A 149 7.19 11.69 -6.29
CA GLY A 149 8.07 10.53 -6.14
C GLY A 149 9.00 10.66 -4.94
N LEU A 150 9.63 11.82 -4.75
CA LEU A 150 10.45 12.10 -3.56
C LEU A 150 9.61 12.08 -2.27
N GLY A 151 8.45 12.74 -2.27
CA GLY A 151 7.53 12.75 -1.14
C GLY A 151 7.05 11.36 -0.75
N TRP A 152 6.73 10.51 -1.73
CA TRP A 152 6.30 9.13 -1.54
C TRP A 152 7.36 8.29 -0.80
N GLY A 153 8.63 8.38 -1.23
CA GLY A 153 9.72 7.66 -0.57
C GLY A 153 10.03 8.20 0.83
N LEU A 154 10.12 9.53 0.97
CA LEU A 154 10.54 10.16 2.22
C LEU A 154 9.49 10.04 3.34
N ILE A 155 8.20 10.05 3.01
CA ILE A 155 7.14 9.96 4.01
C ILE A 155 6.89 8.53 4.49
N PHE A 156 7.39 7.52 3.78
CA PHE A 156 7.10 6.12 4.07
C PHE A 156 7.51 5.72 5.48
N TYR A 157 8.78 5.90 5.85
CA TYR A 157 9.27 5.51 7.17
C TYR A 157 8.65 6.37 8.29
N PRO A 158 8.56 7.71 8.19
CA PRO A 158 7.83 8.53 9.16
C PRO A 158 6.36 8.14 9.33
N GLY A 159 5.67 7.76 8.24
CA GLY A 159 4.27 7.34 8.25
C GLY A 159 4.02 5.98 8.91
N ASN A 160 5.07 5.15 9.02
CA ASN A 160 5.01 3.85 9.67
C ASN A 160 5.63 3.83 11.07
N TRP A 161 6.56 4.73 11.36
CA TRP A 161 7.30 4.77 12.62
C TRP A 161 6.40 4.71 13.86
N PRO A 162 5.26 5.44 13.96
CA PRO A 162 4.36 5.34 15.10
C PRO A 162 3.80 3.94 15.36
N ILE A 163 3.73 3.10 14.32
CA ILE A 163 3.22 1.72 14.40
C ILE A 163 4.32 0.77 14.85
N ILE A 164 5.53 0.91 14.27
CA ILE A 164 6.63 -0.04 14.48
C ILE A 164 7.54 0.31 15.66
N ALA A 165 7.58 1.57 16.10
CA ALA A 165 8.48 2.02 17.16
C ALA A 165 8.34 1.21 18.47
N PRO A 166 7.13 0.85 18.94
CA PRO A 166 7.00 0.00 20.14
C PRO A 166 7.68 -1.35 20.00
N LEU A 167 7.78 -1.91 18.77
CA LEU A 167 8.40 -3.21 18.53
C LEU A 167 9.93 -3.15 18.45
N HIS A 168 10.50 -1.94 18.39
CA HIS A 168 11.95 -1.73 18.36
C HIS A 168 12.56 -1.57 19.76
N LEU A 169 11.75 -1.71 20.82
CA LEU A 169 12.28 -1.71 22.19
C LEU A 169 13.23 -2.90 22.39
N PRO A 170 14.43 -2.67 22.92
CA PRO A 170 15.39 -3.73 23.19
C PRO A 170 14.98 -4.52 24.43
N VAL A 171 15.18 -5.82 24.37
CA VAL A 171 14.94 -6.78 25.45
C VAL A 171 16.14 -7.71 25.54
N GLU A 172 16.57 -8.01 26.76
CA GLU A 172 17.51 -9.10 27.00
C GLU A 172 16.73 -10.43 27.05
N TYR A 173 16.99 -11.30 26.09
CA TYR A 173 16.35 -12.61 25.97
C TYR A 173 17.42 -13.70 25.97
N ASN A 174 17.44 -14.51 27.03
CA ASN A 174 18.45 -15.57 27.23
C ASN A 174 19.90 -15.08 27.06
N GLY A 175 20.23 -13.89 27.55
CA GLY A 175 21.57 -13.30 27.47
C GLY A 175 21.93 -12.65 26.12
N MET A 176 20.97 -12.53 25.19
CA MET A 176 21.14 -11.80 23.93
C MET A 176 20.21 -10.58 23.88
N MET A 177 20.69 -9.47 23.31
CA MET A 177 19.82 -8.34 22.98
C MET A 177 18.99 -8.70 21.74
N MET A 178 17.67 -8.59 21.86
CA MET A 178 16.72 -8.72 20.76
C MET A 178 15.72 -7.57 20.79
N THR A 179 15.18 -7.17 19.65
CA THR A 179 14.00 -6.29 19.64
C THR A 179 12.74 -7.09 19.94
N LEU A 180 11.66 -6.43 20.37
CA LEU A 180 10.36 -7.10 20.48
C LEU A 180 9.90 -7.71 19.14
N ALA A 181 10.21 -7.06 18.01
CA ALA A 181 9.94 -7.61 16.68
C ALA A 181 10.69 -8.94 16.44
N ASP A 182 11.98 -9.00 16.76
CA ASP A 182 12.78 -10.24 16.63
C ASP A 182 12.25 -11.34 17.55
N ILE A 183 11.82 -11.00 18.77
CA ILE A 183 11.20 -11.95 19.70
C ILE A 183 9.89 -12.50 19.14
N GLN A 184 9.05 -11.68 18.50
CA GLN A 184 7.85 -12.17 17.82
C GLN A 184 8.22 -13.18 16.72
N GLY A 185 9.20 -12.85 15.88
CA GLY A 185 9.69 -13.75 14.82
C GLY A 185 10.32 -15.04 15.34
N TYR A 186 10.85 -15.03 16.56
CA TYR A 186 11.41 -16.19 17.25
C TYR A 186 10.33 -17.08 17.91
N HIS A 187 9.33 -16.48 18.56
CA HIS A 187 8.27 -17.21 19.26
C HIS A 187 7.23 -17.81 18.33
N TYR A 188 6.80 -17.05 17.31
CA TYR A 188 5.75 -17.50 16.39
C TYR A 188 6.38 -18.23 15.22
N VAL A 189 6.54 -19.54 15.38
CA VAL A 189 7.27 -20.42 14.46
C VAL A 189 6.66 -20.40 13.05
N ARG A 190 7.45 -19.96 12.09
CA ARG A 190 7.10 -19.97 10.66
C ARG A 190 7.82 -21.14 9.97
N THR A 191 7.13 -22.26 9.78
CA THR A 191 7.73 -23.52 9.28
C THR A 191 8.47 -23.37 7.95
N GLY A 192 7.98 -22.51 7.04
CA GLY A 192 8.56 -22.30 5.71
C GLY A 192 9.45 -21.06 5.56
N THR A 193 9.62 -20.24 6.60
CA THR A 193 10.39 -18.99 6.51
C THR A 193 11.40 -18.87 7.66
N PRO A 194 12.51 -19.64 7.61
CA PRO A 194 13.59 -19.54 8.58
C PRO A 194 14.30 -18.17 8.52
N GLU A 195 14.99 -17.82 9.61
CA GLU A 195 15.62 -16.50 9.82
C GLU A 195 16.54 -16.07 8.68
N TYR A 196 17.32 -17.00 8.11
CA TYR A 196 18.32 -16.64 7.10
C TYR A 196 17.73 -16.18 5.77
N ILE A 197 16.45 -16.45 5.49
CA ILE A 197 15.75 -15.94 4.30
C ILE A 197 15.46 -14.44 4.45
N ARG A 198 15.37 -13.95 5.69
CA ARG A 198 15.09 -12.54 5.97
C ARG A 198 16.18 -11.65 5.38
N MET A 199 15.77 -10.83 4.43
CA MET A 199 16.62 -9.82 3.80
C MET A 199 16.46 -8.50 4.56
N ILE A 200 17.30 -8.29 5.58
CA ILE A 200 17.35 -7.04 6.37
C ILE A 200 18.77 -6.47 6.42
N GLU A 201 18.90 -5.27 6.97
CA GLU A 201 20.18 -4.68 7.32
C GLU A 201 21.00 -5.61 8.25
N LYS A 202 22.25 -5.90 7.85
CA LYS A 202 23.24 -6.68 8.63
C LYS A 202 24.56 -5.92 8.84
N GLY A 203 24.53 -4.60 8.63
CA GLY A 203 25.72 -3.73 8.65
C GLY A 203 26.65 -3.93 7.43
N THR A 204 27.44 -2.91 7.12
CA THR A 204 28.58 -3.01 6.19
C THR A 204 29.73 -2.16 6.71
N LEU A 205 30.96 -2.45 6.28
CA LEU A 205 32.15 -1.66 6.66
C LEU A 205 32.13 -0.21 6.13
N ARG A 206 31.12 0.17 5.34
CA ARG A 206 30.98 1.49 4.71
C ARG A 206 29.74 2.26 5.19
N THR A 207 29.00 1.71 6.15
CA THR A 207 27.80 2.32 6.71
C THR A 207 28.16 3.07 7.99
N PHE A 208 27.61 4.28 8.16
CA PHE A 208 27.84 5.16 9.30
C PHE A 208 26.52 5.44 10.03
#